data_AF-A0A7C6SLB5-F1
#
_entry.id   AF-A0A7C6SLB5-F1
#
_cell.length_a   1.000
_cell.length_b   1.000
_cell.length_c   1.000
_cell.angle_alpha   90.00
_cell.angle_beta   90.00
_cell.angle_gamma   90.00
#
_symmetry.space_group_name_H-M   'P 1'
#
loop_
_entity.id
_entity.type
_entity.pdbx_description
1 polymer ?
#
loop_
_entity_poly.entity_id
_entity_poly.type
_entity_poly.pdbx_seq_one_letter_code
_entity_poly.pdbx_strand_id
1 'polypeptide(L)'
;MKCKDLKVVNLNITEDNYEYKALFRLCTDDKCLDIDLAEISEKKLLEEIKSTFSLEETTDEIKDIIMEKVMEASKVESRNVQGEDCCKTDVDEKTSRDIDSLSRS
;
A
#
# COMPACT_ATOMS: atom_id res chain seq x y z
N MET A 1 16.19 -13.73 -16.18
CA MET A 1 16.10 -13.28 -14.76
C MET A 1 14.70 -13.60 -14.27
N LYS A 2 14.51 -13.93 -12.99
CA LYS A 2 13.17 -14.20 -12.47
C LYS A 2 12.54 -12.94 -11.88
N CYS A 3 11.26 -12.75 -12.13
CA CYS A 3 10.43 -11.69 -11.57
C CYS A 3 10.41 -11.74 -10.03
N LYS A 4 10.62 -12.93 -9.45
CA LYS A 4 10.74 -13.10 -7.99
C LYS A 4 11.95 -12.40 -7.37
N ASP A 5 13.01 -12.19 -8.14
CA ASP A 5 14.23 -11.51 -7.68
C ASP A 5 14.07 -9.98 -7.64
N LEU A 6 13.01 -9.44 -8.24
CA LEU A 6 12.68 -8.02 -8.19
C LEU A 6 12.24 -7.61 -6.78
N LYS A 7 12.75 -6.46 -6.33
CA LYS A 7 12.41 -5.83 -5.06
C LYS A 7 11.39 -4.72 -5.33
N VAL A 8 10.26 -4.74 -4.62
CA VAL A 8 9.33 -3.62 -4.58
C VAL A 8 9.85 -2.65 -3.52
N VAL A 9 10.14 -1.42 -3.91
CA VAL A 9 10.60 -0.35 -3.02
C VAL A 9 9.75 0.91 -3.20
N ASN A 10 9.73 1.77 -2.17
CA ASN A 10 9.02 3.04 -2.19
C ASN A 10 7.54 2.88 -2.59
N LEU A 11 6.89 1.85 -2.04
CA LEU A 11 5.46 1.63 -2.24
C LEU A 11 4.70 2.77 -1.56
N ASN A 12 3.87 3.46 -2.32
CA ASN A 12 2.99 4.50 -1.84
C ASN A 12 1.57 4.12 -2.28
N ILE A 13 0.71 3.84 -1.31
CA ILE A 13 -0.68 3.49 -1.55
C ILE A 13 -1.55 4.64 -1.08
N THR A 14 -2.34 5.18 -2.00
CA THR A 14 -3.36 6.18 -1.72
C THR A 14 -4.72 5.64 -2.12
N GLU A 15 -5.68 5.72 -1.21
CA GLU A 15 -7.09 5.50 -1.51
C GLU A 15 -7.72 6.86 -1.83
N ASP A 16 -8.23 7.01 -3.04
CA ASP A 16 -8.96 8.21 -3.45
C ASP A 16 -10.28 7.77 -4.11
N ASN A 17 -11.42 8.18 -3.55
CA ASN A 17 -12.75 7.88 -4.09
C ASN A 17 -13.02 6.37 -4.35
N TYR A 18 -12.60 5.48 -3.45
CA TYR A 18 -12.68 4.01 -3.60
C TYR A 18 -11.80 3.43 -4.72
N GLU A 19 -10.94 4.24 -5.34
CA GLU A 19 -9.89 3.78 -6.23
C GLU A 19 -8.57 3.71 -5.47
N TYR A 20 -8.01 2.50 -5.39
CA TYR A 20 -6.67 2.28 -4.85
C TYR A 20 -5.64 2.60 -5.92
N LYS A 21 -4.90 3.69 -5.73
CA LYS A 21 -3.72 4.03 -6.53
C LYS A 21 -2.50 3.58 -5.75
N ALA A 22 -1.62 2.82 -6.40
CA ALA A 22 -0.36 2.42 -5.80
C ALA A 22 0.78 2.73 -6.75
N LEU A 23 1.67 3.61 -6.31
CA LEU A 23 2.91 3.93 -7.01
C LEU A 23 4.04 3.22 -6.30
N PHE A 24 4.87 2.49 -7.02
CA PHE A 24 6.00 1.78 -6.45
C PHE A 24 7.13 1.68 -7.46
N ARG A 25 8.31 1.31 -6.98
CA ARG A 25 9.49 1.11 -7.83
C ARG A 25 9.92 -0.34 -7.77
N LEU A 26 10.05 -0.98 -8.94
CA LEU A 26 10.67 -2.29 -9.07
C LEU A 26 12.17 -2.11 -9.27
N CYS A 27 12.97 -2.71 -8.42
CA CYS A 27 14.42 -2.62 -8.49
C CYS A 27 15.09 -3.99 -8.52
N THR A 28 16.17 -4.05 -9.30
CA THR A 28 17.30 -4.99 -9.13
C THR A 28 18.46 -4.24 -8.49
N ASP A 29 19.60 -4.90 -8.32
CA ASP A 29 20.79 -4.25 -7.76
C ASP A 29 21.36 -3.15 -8.69
N ASP A 30 21.07 -3.20 -10.00
CA ASP A 30 21.62 -2.26 -11.00
C ASP A 30 20.56 -1.36 -11.67
N LYS A 31 19.27 -1.72 -11.61
CA LYS A 31 18.22 -1.03 -12.36
C LYS A 31 16.97 -0.85 -11.51
N CYS A 32 16.26 0.24 -11.76
CA CYS A 32 14.96 0.48 -11.17
C CYS A 32 13.98 1.02 -12.21
N LEU A 33 12.71 0.69 -12.04
CA LEU A 33 11.60 1.17 -12.88
C LEU A 33 10.45 1.58 -11.97
N ASP A 34 9.95 2.80 -12.15
CA ASP A 34 8.76 3.31 -11.48
C ASP A 34 7.51 2.74 -12.16
N ILE A 35 6.55 2.29 -11.35
CA ILE A 35 5.36 1.57 -11.78
C ILE A 35 4.13 2.18 -11.11
N ASP A 36 3.10 2.43 -11.91
CA ASP A 36 1.74 2.67 -11.44
C ASP A 36 0.93 1.38 -11.49
N LEU A 37 0.38 0.95 -10.35
CA LEU A 37 -0.48 -0.22 -10.26
C LEU A 37 -1.76 -0.05 -11.09
N ALA A 38 -2.24 1.18 -11.32
CA ALA A 38 -3.38 1.43 -12.21
C ALA A 38 -3.10 0.95 -13.64
N GLU A 39 -1.84 1.00 -14.08
CA GLU A 39 -1.39 0.60 -15.41
C GLU A 39 -0.94 -0.87 -15.48
N ILE A 40 -0.97 -1.64 -14.38
CA ILE A 40 -0.50 -3.04 -14.35
C ILE A 40 -1.32 -3.99 -15.24
N SER A 41 -2.53 -3.57 -15.62
CA SER A 41 -3.37 -4.30 -16.58
C SER A 41 -3.02 -3.97 -18.03
N GLU A 42 -2.19 -2.95 -18.28
CA GLU A 42 -1.73 -2.60 -19.62
C GLU A 42 -0.62 -3.54 -20.08
N LYS A 43 -0.86 -4.21 -21.20
CA LYS A 43 0.15 -5.09 -21.82
C LYS A 43 1.46 -4.36 -22.12
N LYS A 44 1.39 -3.08 -22.48
CA LYS A 44 2.56 -2.26 -22.79
C LYS A 44 3.52 -2.16 -21.61
N LEU A 45 2.98 -1.91 -20.41
CA LEU A 45 3.77 -1.83 -19.19
C LEU A 45 4.39 -3.19 -18.85
N LEU A 46 3.63 -4.28 -18.96
CA LEU A 46 4.14 -5.64 -18.69
C LEU A 46 5.28 -6.04 -19.63
N GLU A 47 5.17 -5.68 -20.92
CA GLU A 47 6.24 -5.87 -21.91
C GLU A 47 7.47 -4.99 -21.61
N GLU A 48 7.25 -3.76 -21.15
CA GLU A 48 8.32 -2.85 -20.74
C GLU A 48 9.09 -3.39 -19.53
N ILE A 49 8.40 -3.87 -18.50
CA ILE A 49 8.99 -4.52 -17.33
C ILE A 49 9.80 -5.74 -17.78
N LYS A 50 9.19 -6.60 -18.59
CA LYS A 50 9.84 -7.80 -19.12
C LYS A 50 11.13 -7.48 -19.87
N SER A 51 11.10 -6.48 -20.74
CA SER A 51 12.26 -6.05 -21.52
C SER A 51 13.35 -5.43 -20.63
N THR A 52 12.96 -4.51 -19.73
CA THR A 52 13.87 -3.76 -18.86
C THR A 52 14.69 -4.68 -17.96
N PHE A 53 14.04 -5.68 -17.37
CA PHE A 53 14.65 -6.65 -16.47
C PHE A 53 15.03 -7.98 -17.14
N SER A 54 14.75 -8.13 -18.44
CA SER A 54 15.02 -9.37 -19.21
C SER A 54 14.45 -10.61 -18.51
N LEU A 55 13.16 -10.54 -18.19
CA LEU A 55 12.42 -11.58 -17.49
C LEU A 55 12.08 -12.74 -18.43
N GLU A 56 12.13 -13.97 -17.90
CA GLU A 56 11.85 -15.18 -18.67
C GLU A 56 10.35 -15.54 -18.63
N GLU A 57 9.66 -15.08 -17.58
CA GLU A 57 8.24 -15.26 -17.34
C GLU A 57 7.34 -14.61 -18.40
N THR A 58 6.13 -15.13 -18.51
CA THR A 58 5.08 -14.53 -19.34
C THR A 58 4.53 -13.26 -18.71
N THR A 59 3.88 -12.40 -19.51
CA THR A 59 3.28 -11.15 -19.01
C THR A 59 2.24 -11.38 -17.92
N ASP A 60 1.46 -12.46 -18.03
CA ASP A 60 0.47 -12.86 -17.03
C ASP A 60 1.14 -13.27 -15.70
N GLU A 61 2.18 -14.10 -15.76
CA GLU A 61 2.96 -14.48 -14.57
C GLU A 61 3.63 -13.26 -13.92
N ILE A 62 4.16 -12.34 -14.72
CA ILE A 62 4.77 -11.09 -14.23
C ILE A 62 3.73 -10.27 -13.46
N LYS A 63 2.53 -10.13 -14.01
CA LYS A 63 1.42 -9.42 -13.36
C LYS A 63 1.07 -10.04 -12.01
N ASP A 64 0.86 -11.35 -11.96
CA ASP A 64 0.49 -12.06 -10.74
C ASP A 64 1.58 -11.94 -9.66
N ILE A 65 2.85 -12.12 -10.04
CA ILE A 65 3.99 -12.01 -9.11
C ILE A 65 4.14 -10.60 -8.57
N ILE A 66 3.98 -9.57 -9.42
CA ILE A 66 4.06 -8.17 -8.98
C ILE A 66 2.91 -7.85 -8.03
N MET A 67 1.68 -8.25 -8.36
CA MET A 67 0.53 -8.02 -7.46
C MET A 67 0.72 -8.69 -6.11
N GLU A 68 1.21 -9.94 -6.08
CA GLU A 68 1.53 -10.63 -4.83
C GLU A 68 2.56 -9.84 -4.00
N LYS A 69 3.67 -9.40 -4.63
CA LYS A 69 4.71 -8.61 -3.95
C LYS A 69 4.20 -7.27 -3.42
N VAL A 70 3.37 -6.56 -4.18
CA VAL A 70 2.77 -5.29 -3.75
C VAL A 70 1.84 -5.51 -2.56
N MET A 71 1.04 -6.58 -2.59
CA MET A 71 0.16 -6.97 -1.47
C MET A 71 0.94 -7.42 -0.23
N GLU A 72 2.10 -8.07 -0.40
CA GLU A 72 2.99 -8.40 0.72
C GLU A 72 3.64 -7.14 1.31
N ALA A 73 4.13 -6.24 0.47
CA ALA A 73 4.73 -4.97 0.90
C ALA A 73 3.70 -4.07 1.60
N SER A 74 2.45 -4.03 1.14
CA SER A 74 1.38 -3.25 1.78
C SER A 74 1.02 -3.75 3.18
N LYS A 75 1.08 -5.07 3.42
CA LYS A 75 0.90 -5.66 4.76
C LYS A 75 1.99 -5.23 5.73
N VAL A 76 3.22 -5.02 5.24
CA VAL A 76 4.35 -4.54 6.05
C VAL A 76 4.17 -3.07 6.38
N GLU A 77 3.80 -2.24 5.40
CA GLU A 77 3.53 -0.82 5.59
C GLU A 77 2.34 -0.57 6.54
N SER A 78 1.27 -1.36 6.41
CA SER A 78 0.09 -1.28 7.30
C SER A 78 0.40 -1.61 8.76
N ARG A 79 1.43 -2.43 9.02
CA ARG A 79 1.88 -2.69 10.40
C ARG A 79 2.66 -1.51 10.99
N ASN A 80 3.25 -0.66 10.16
CA ASN A 80 4.01 0.50 10.61
C ASN A 80 3.13 1.73 10.91
N VAL A 81 1.80 1.59 10.75
CA VAL A 81 0.81 2.60 11.15
C VAL A 81 -0.25 1.97 12.07
N GLN A 82 0.19 1.16 13.03
CA GLN A 82 -0.64 0.93 14.23
C GLN A 82 -0.64 2.24 15.01
N GLY A 83 -1.76 2.98 14.91
CA GLY A 83 -1.95 4.32 15.45
C GLY A 83 -1.40 4.51 16.87
N GLU A 84 -0.22 5.11 16.97
CA GLU A 84 0.32 5.58 18.25
C GLU A 84 -0.31 6.89 18.73
N ASP A 85 -1.24 7.50 17.97
CA ASP A 85 -1.78 8.83 18.29
C ASP A 85 -3.20 9.14 17.78
N CYS A 86 -4.17 8.22 17.81
CA CYS A 86 -5.57 8.62 17.52
C CYS A 86 -6.54 8.45 18.70
N CYS A 87 -6.20 7.66 19.72
CA CYS A 87 -7.07 7.53 20.89
C CYS A 87 -6.27 7.23 22.17
N LYS A 88 -5.28 8.06 22.54
CA LYS A 88 -4.93 8.18 23.96
C LYS A 88 -5.95 9.10 24.62
N THR A 89 -7.17 8.60 24.76
CA THR A 89 -8.06 9.12 25.80
C THR A 89 -7.60 8.42 27.06
N ASP A 90 -6.59 8.98 27.72
CA ASP A 90 -6.39 8.76 29.13
C ASP A 90 -7.75 8.93 29.79
N VAL A 91 -8.29 7.81 30.29
CA VAL A 91 -9.52 7.80 31.07
C VAL A 91 -9.14 8.39 32.43
N ASP A 92 -8.92 9.70 32.48
CA ASP A 92 -8.79 10.42 33.74
C ASP A 92 -10.19 10.51 34.33
N GLU A 93 -10.43 9.56 35.23
CA GLU A 93 -11.46 9.56 36.24
C GLU A 93 -11.50 10.92 36.95
N LYS A 94 -12.35 11.85 36.48
CA LYS A 94 -13.15 12.81 37.27
C LYS A 94 -13.78 13.87 36.38
N THR A 95 -15.02 13.66 35.95
CA THR A 95 -16.09 14.67 36.18
C THR A 95 -17.45 13.98 36.01
N SER A 96 -17.99 13.42 37.08
CA SER A 96 -19.44 13.23 37.20
C SER A 96 -20.07 14.62 37.18
N ARG A 97 -20.75 14.99 36.10
CA ARG A 97 -21.72 16.10 36.14
C ARG A 97 -23.08 15.50 36.39
N ASP A 98 -23.44 15.43 37.66
CA ASP A 98 -24.82 15.45 38.10
C ASP A 98 -25.53 16.65 37.46
N ILE A 99 -26.36 16.39 36.45
CA ILE A 99 -27.39 17.35 36.03
C ILE A 99 -28.62 17.02 36.87
N ASP A 100 -28.54 17.45 38.14
CA ASP A 100 -29.71 17.57 39.01
C ASP A 100 -30.52 18.80 38.58
N SER A 101 -31.82 18.56 38.44
CA SER A 101 -32.95 19.47 38.61
C SER A 101 -32.79 20.95 38.21
N LEU A 102 -33.63 21.40 37.26
CA LEU A 102 -34.37 22.66 37.40
C LEU A 102 -35.65 22.63 36.54
N SER A 103 -36.69 22.09 37.19
CA SER A 103 -38.08 22.56 37.23
C SER A 103 -38.69 23.39 36.08
N ARG A 104 -39.83 22.87 35.63
CA ARG A 104 -40.98 23.49 34.97
C ARG A 104 -41.18 24.99 35.23
N SER A 105 -41.61 25.69 34.18
CA SER A 105 -42.67 26.71 34.22
C SER A 105 -43.45 26.65 32.92
#